data_AF-A0A2S5A055-F1
#
_entry.id   AF-A0A2S5A055-F1
#
_cell.length_a   1.000
_cell.length_b   1.000
_cell.length_c   1.000
_cell.angle_alpha   90.00
_cell.angle_beta   90.00
_cell.angle_gamma   90.00
#
_symmetry.space_group_name_H-M   'P 1'
#
loop_
_entity.id
_entity.type
_entity.pdbx_description
1 polymer ?
#
loop_
_entity_poly.entity_id
_entity_poly.type
_entity_poly.pdbx_seq_one_letter_code
_entity_poly.pdbx_strand_id
1 'polypeptide(L)' 'MSEDSKDIIGQILWFLMFLSPLICTFLCWKFLEIKKLFRIILGLILGVIISFILYSISLAIIFRDGMGPT' A
#
# COMPACT_ATOMS: atom_id res chain seq x y z
N MET A 1 -7.46 -18.45 -11.39
CA MET A 1 -6.27 -17.57 -11.53
C MET A 1 -5.05 -18.45 -11.27
N SER A 2 -4.04 -18.44 -12.14
CA SER A 2 -2.83 -19.26 -11.92
C SER A 2 -2.06 -18.81 -10.68
N GLU A 3 -1.24 -19.70 -10.11
CA GLU A 3 -0.37 -19.38 -8.97
C GLU A 3 0.57 -18.21 -9.31
N ASP A 4 1.18 -18.22 -10.51
CA ASP A 4 2.02 -17.13 -11.01
C ASP A 4 1.31 -15.77 -11.02
N SER A 5 0.01 -15.77 -11.38
CA SER A 5 -0.78 -14.54 -11.41
C SER A 5 -1.01 -13.97 -10.00
N LYS A 6 -1.17 -14.84 -8.99
CA LYS A 6 -1.29 -14.41 -7.58
C LYS A 6 0.01 -13.79 -7.10
N ASP A 7 1.15 -14.39 -7.44
CA ASP A 7 2.46 -13.89 -7.02
C ASP A 7 2.77 -12.52 -7.62
N ILE A 8 2.44 -12.34 -8.90
CA ILE A 8 2.53 -11.02 -9.55
C ILE A 8 1.67 -9.99 -8.82
N ILE A 9 0.43 -10.34 -8.42
CA ILE A 9 -0.43 -9.44 -7.63
C ILE A 9 0.22 -9.10 -6.28
N GLY A 10 0.75 -10.10 -5.57
CA GLY A 10 1.45 -9.89 -4.30
C GLY A 10 2.62 -8.92 -4.44
N GLN A 11 3.42 -9.05 -5.50
CA GLN A 11 4.53 -8.15 -5.81
C GLN A 11 4.06 -6.74 -6.17
N ILE A 12 2.99 -6.60 -6.97
CA ILE A 12 2.41 -5.29 -7.29
C ILE A 12 1.93 -4.59 -6.01
N LEU A 13 1.24 -5.30 -5.12
CA LEU A 13 0.78 -4.76 -3.84
C LEU A 13 1.95 -4.30 -2.96
N TRP A 14 3.08 -5.01 -3.01
CA TRP A 14 4.30 -4.62 -2.32
C TRP A 14 4.86 -3.29 -2.85
N PHE A 15 4.88 -3.08 -4.17
CA PHE A 15 5.28 -1.78 -4.73
C PHE A 15 4.27 -0.67 -4.41
N LEU A 16 2.98 -0.97 -4.47
CA LEU A 16 1.91 -0.02 -4.16
C LEU A 16 1.95 0.46 -2.70
N MET A 17 2.43 -0.38 -1.78
CA MET A 17 2.68 0.02 -0.39
C MET A 17 3.52 1.31 -0.34
N PHE A 18 4.65 1.35 -1.05
CA PHE A 18 5.55 2.52 -1.03
C PHE A 18 4.98 3.74 -1.74
N LEU A 19 4.14 3.55 -2.77
CA LEU A 19 3.49 4.67 -3.45
C LEU A 19 2.31 5.25 -2.66
N SER A 20 1.67 4.47 -1.80
CA SER A 20 0.42 4.86 -1.16
C SER A 20 0.51 6.15 -0.32
N PRO A 21 1.59 6.47 0.43
CA PRO A 21 1.70 7.76 1.13
C PRO A 21 1.79 8.96 0.19
N LEU A 22 2.46 8.81 -0.96
CA LEU A 22 2.54 9.87 -1.96
C LEU A 22 1.19 10.11 -2.61
N ILE A 23 0.49 9.04 -3.00
CA ILE A 23 -0.85 9.12 -3.59
C ILE A 23 -1.83 9.73 -2.60
N CYS A 24 -1.88 9.26 -1.36
CA CYS A 24 -2.79 9.78 -0.33
C CYS A 24 -2.50 11.25 -0.01
N THR A 25 -1.23 11.65 0.07
CA THR A 25 -0.86 13.06 0.26
C THR A 25 -1.32 13.93 -0.89
N PHE A 26 -1.13 13.48 -2.13
CA PHE A 26 -1.60 14.19 -3.32
C PHE A 26 -3.13 14.31 -3.37
N LEU A 27 -3.86 13.22 -3.06
CA LEU A 27 -5.31 13.22 -2.98
C LEU A 27 -5.83 14.16 -1.89
N CYS A 28 -5.27 14.11 -0.68
CA CYS A 28 -5.63 15.00 0.42
C CYS A 28 -5.35 16.46 0.08
N TRP A 29 -4.26 16.73 -0.65
CA TRP A 29 -3.96 18.08 -1.11
C TRP A 29 -5.00 18.60 -2.11
N LYS A 30 -5.43 17.75 -3.05
CA LYS A 30 -6.39 18.08 -4.12
C LYS A 30 -7.84 18.24 -3.63
N PHE A 31 -8.30 17.39 -2.71
CA PHE A 31 -9.73 17.26 -2.40
C PHE A 31 -10.17 17.87 -1.07
N LEU A 32 -9.25 18.17 -0.14
CA LEU A 32 -9.61 18.73 1.16
C LEU A 32 -9.34 20.22 1.20
N GLU A 33 -10.26 21.02 1.75
CA GLU A 33 -10.11 22.47 1.88
C GLU A 33 -9.61 22.93 3.26
N ILE A 34 -8.69 22.18 3.87
CA ILE A 34 -8.09 22.51 5.18
C ILE A 34 -6.72 23.20 5.04
N LYS A 35 -6.05 23.60 6.12
CA LYS A 35 -4.71 24.21 6.00
C LYS A 35 -3.70 23.20 5.44
N LYS A 36 -2.74 23.68 4.64
CA LYS A 36 -1.75 22.85 3.91
C LYS A 36 -1.06 21.80 4.79
N LEU A 37 -0.60 22.20 5.97
CA LEU A 37 0.08 21.29 6.91
C LEU A 37 -0.82 20.11 7.32
N PHE A 38 -2.09 20.37 7.64
CA PHE A 38 -3.04 19.33 8.03
C PHE A 38 -3.36 18.38 6.86
N ARG A 39 -3.43 18.87 5.61
CA ARG A 39 -3.62 18.00 4.43
C ARG A 39 -2.48 17.01 4.27
N ILE A 40 -1.24 17.48 4.45
CA ILE A 40 -0.04 16.64 4.33
C ILE A 40 -0.01 15.60 5.44
N ILE A 41 -0.21 16.03 6.70
CA ILE A 41 -0.22 15.11 7.84
C ILE A 41 -1.31 14.04 7.68
N LEU A 42 -2.53 14.44 7.30
CA LEU A 42 -3.63 13.51 7.11
C LEU A 42 -3.37 12.54 5.95
N GLY A 43 -2.84 13.03 4.84
CA GLY A 43 -2.47 12.20 3.69
C GLY A 43 -1.37 11.19 4.02
N LEU A 44 -0.38 11.57 4.83
CA LEU A 44 0.64 10.65 5.31
C LEU A 44 0.05 9.59 6.25
N ILE A 45 -0.80 9.97 7.20
CA ILE A 45 -1.44 9.03 8.12
C ILE A 45 -2.28 8.01 7.36
N LEU A 46 -3.15 8.48 6.45
CA LEU A 46 -3.97 7.60 5.61
C LEU A 46 -3.10 6.71 4.73
N GLY A 47 -2.04 7.29 4.16
CA GLY A 47 -1.05 6.59 3.35
C GLY A 47 -0.38 5.44 4.09
N VAL A 48 0.06 5.66 5.32
CA VAL A 48 0.69 4.64 6.17
C VAL A 48 -0.31 3.53 6.53
N ILE A 49 -1.57 3.87 6.83
CA ILE A 49 -2.62 2.87 7.09
C ILE A 49 -2.84 2.00 5.85
N ILE A 50 -2.95 2.60 4.66
CA ILE A 50 -3.10 1.84 3.41
C ILE A 50 -1.84 1.02 3.10
N SER A 51 -0.65 1.58 3.33
CA SER A 51 0.63 0.86 3.20
C SER A 51 0.62 -0.41 4.04
N PHE A 52 0.20 -0.31 5.29
CA PHE A 52 0.16 -1.45 6.22
C PHE A 52 -0.82 -2.54 5.77
N ILE A 53 -1.98 -2.15 5.23
CA ILE A 53 -2.95 -3.10 4.65
C ILE A 53 -2.35 -3.80 3.42
N LEU A 54 -1.77 -3.03 2.48
CA LEU A 54 -1.16 -3.57 1.27
C LEU A 54 0.00 -4.52 1.60
N TYR A 55 0.83 -4.16 2.58
CA TYR A 55 1.91 -5.00 3.10
C TYR A 55 1.38 -6.33 3.62
N SER A 56 0.34 -6.29 4.46
CA SER A 56 -0.23 -7.48 5.08
C SER A 56 -0.81 -8.44 4.03
N ILE A 57 -1.51 -7.89 3.03
CA ILE A 57 -2.05 -8.68 1.92
C ILE A 57 -0.93 -9.24 1.05
N SER A 58 0.09 -8.43 0.73
CA SER A 58 1.24 -8.84 -0.07
C SER A 58 1.97 -10.01 0.57
N LEU A 59 2.27 -9.92 1.88
CA LEU A 59 2.89 -11.02 2.63
C LEU A 59 2.04 -12.29 2.61
N ALA A 60 0.73 -12.17 2.84
CA ALA A 60 -0.17 -13.32 2.84
C ALA A 60 -0.19 -14.05 1.49
N ILE A 61 0.02 -13.32 0.38
CA ILE A 61 0.05 -13.90 -0.96
C ILE A 61 1.42 -14.50 -1.29
N ILE A 62 2.49 -13.72 -1.10
CA ILE A 62 3.87 -14.11 -1.48
C ILE A 62 4.37 -15.27 -0.61
N PHE A 63 4.04 -15.25 0.68
CA PHE A 63 4.48 -16.27 1.63
C PHE A 63 3.39 -17.29 1.95
N ARG A 64 2.44 -17.51 1.03
CA ARG A 64 1.37 -18.50 1.21
C ARG A 64 1.90 -19.92 1.43
N ASP A 65 3.06 -20.23 0.83
CA ASP A 65 3.72 -21.53 0.91
C ASP A 65 4.88 -21.54 1.93
N GLY A 66 4.99 -20.49 2.76
CA GLY A 66 6.04 -20.33 3.77
C GLY A 66 7.24 -19.50 3.32
N MET A 67 8.17 -19.24 4.26
CA MET A 67 9.42 -18.52 4.00
C MET A 67 10.58 -19.53 3.88
N GLY A 68 10.81 -20.07 2.68
CA GLY A 68 11.94 -20.97 2.42
C GLY A 68 11.61 -22.09 1.44
N PRO A 69 12.61 -22.88 1.01
CA PRO A 69 12.35 -24.07 0.22
C PRO A 69 11.56 -25.09 1.06
N THR A 70 10.38 -25.46 0.57
CA THR A 70 9.59 -26.61 1.03
C THR A 70 10.19 -27.93 0.57
#